data_AF-A0A212FCR1-F1
#
_entry.id   AF-A0A212FCR1-F1
#
_cell.length_a   1.000
_cell.length_b   1.000
_cell.length_c   1.000
_cell.angle_alpha   90.00
_cell.angle_beta   90.00
_cell.angle_gamma   90.00
#
_symmetry.space_group_name_H-M   'P 1'
#
loop_
_entity.id
_entity.type
_entity.pdbx_description
1 polymer ?
#
loop_
_entity_poly.entity_id
_entity_poly.type
_entity_poly.pdbx_seq_one_letter_code
_entity_poly.pdbx_strand_id
1 'polypeptide(L)'
;MSQNKEEDDVGPESIEEAGILEADVGAHFDQQLAGIDPKLKINMDPQAHRDLRPEMMFIREELRQAKWQTLAVRRAALKKLLIRDFLEEDCELKNLGLSYAPPDP
;
A
#
# COMPACT_ATOMS: atom_id res chain seq x y z
N MET A 1 -30.21 -14.90 20.24
CA MET A 1 -29.19 -14.10 20.94
C MET A 1 -28.12 -13.75 19.91
N SER A 2 -28.29 -12.63 19.22
CA SER A 2 -27.28 -12.08 18.31
C SER A 2 -26.28 -11.30 19.16
N GLN A 3 -25.00 -11.61 19.04
CA GLN A 3 -23.93 -10.74 19.51
C GLN A 3 -23.00 -10.44 18.34
N ASN A 4 -23.23 -9.24 17.82
CA ASN A 4 -22.31 -8.21 17.34
C ASN A 4 -21.06 -8.66 16.56
N LYS A 5 -21.11 -8.36 15.27
CA LYS A 5 -19.97 -7.96 14.44
C LYS A 5 -19.29 -6.74 15.06
N GLU A 6 -18.03 -6.89 15.46
CA GLU A 6 -17.07 -5.79 15.44
C GLU A 6 -16.40 -5.87 14.06
N GLU A 7 -17.00 -5.19 13.08
CA GLU A 7 -16.29 -4.82 11.87
C GLU A 7 -15.43 -3.61 12.26
N ASP A 8 -14.12 -3.82 12.32
CA ASP A 8 -13.13 -2.77 12.54
C ASP A 8 -13.37 -1.62 11.56
N ASP A 9 -13.97 -0.55 12.09
CA ASP A 9 -14.18 0.73 11.44
C ASP A 9 -12.84 1.47 11.36
N VAL A 10 -11.93 0.96 10.51
CA VAL A 10 -10.73 1.68 10.09
C VAL A 10 -11.17 2.69 9.04
N GLY A 11 -11.77 3.79 9.52
CA GLY A 11 -12.21 4.89 8.68
C GLY A 11 -11.06 5.46 7.84
N PRO A 12 -11.35 6.03 6.65
CA PRO A 12 -10.33 6.60 5.75
C PRO A 12 -9.46 7.68 6.41
N GLU A 13 -10.01 8.39 7.41
CA GLU A 13 -9.30 9.40 8.20
C GLU A 13 -8.11 8.81 8.98
N SER A 14 -8.23 7.57 9.49
CA SER A 14 -7.14 6.90 10.23
C SER A 14 -5.94 6.52 9.35
N ILE A 15 -6.16 6.34 8.04
CA ILE A 15 -5.13 5.99 7.06
C ILE A 15 -4.38 7.24 6.60
N GLU A 16 -5.09 8.36 6.44
CA GLU A 16 -4.47 9.65 6.09
C GLU A 16 -3.62 10.19 7.23
N GLU A 17 -4.11 10.11 8.48
CA GLU A 17 -3.34 10.49 9.68
C GLU A 17 -2.08 9.62 9.86
N ALA A 18 -2.17 8.32 9.60
CA ALA A 18 -1.01 7.43 9.61
C ALA A 18 0.01 7.82 8.52
N GLY A 19 -0.45 8.21 7.33
CA GLY A 19 0.41 8.67 6.24
C GLY A 19 1.12 9.99 6.53
N ILE A 20 0.46 10.94 7.20
CA ILE A 20 1.07 12.20 7.65
C ILE A 20 2.15 11.90 8.70
N LEU A 21 1.85 11.02 9.65
CA LEU A 21 2.77 10.66 10.71
C LEU A 21 4.00 9.89 10.19
N GLU A 22 3.82 9.04 9.17
CA GLU A 22 4.95 8.41 8.45
C GLU A 22 5.82 9.44 7.73
N ALA A 23 5.22 10.44 7.09
CA ALA A 23 5.95 11.49 6.36
C ALA A 23 6.78 12.37 7.31
N ASP A 24 6.20 12.78 8.44
CA ASP A 24 6.88 13.60 9.44
C ASP A 24 8.02 12.85 10.13
N VAL A 25 7.82 11.57 10.44
CA VAL A 25 8.87 10.69 10.96
C VAL A 25 10.00 10.54 9.93
N GLY A 26 9.66 10.34 8.65
CA GLY A 26 10.64 10.26 7.56
C GLY A 26 11.49 11.53 7.43
N ALA A 27 10.86 12.71 7.45
CA ALA A 27 11.55 14.00 7.34
C ALA A 27 12.51 14.25 8.52
N HIS A 28 12.10 13.88 9.73
CA HIS A 28 12.95 13.99 10.92
C HIS A 28 14.18 13.05 10.83
N PHE A 29 14.00 11.82 10.35
CA PHE A 29 15.11 10.90 10.14
C PHE A 29 16.10 11.42 9.09
N ASP A 30 15.62 11.92 7.95
CA ASP A 30 16.48 12.47 6.90
C ASP A 30 17.28 13.68 7.40
N GLN A 31 16.67 14.53 8.23
CA GLN A 31 17.36 15.66 8.86
C GLN A 31 18.47 15.20 9.83
N GLN A 32 18.23 14.13 10.60
CA GLN A 32 19.25 13.54 11.46
C GLN A 32 20.39 12.91 10.66
N LEU A 33 20.07 12.23 9.56
CA LEU A 33 21.06 11.63 8.66
C LEU A 33 21.92 12.70 7.96
N ALA A 34 21.35 13.85 7.63
CA ALA A 34 22.08 14.97 7.01
C ALA A 34 23.19 15.55 7.92
N GLY A 35 23.09 15.37 9.24
CA GLY A 35 24.10 15.80 10.21
C GLY A 35 25.26 14.82 10.41
N ILE A 36 25.20 13.63 9.81
CA ILE A 36 26.24 12.62 9.95
C ILE A 36 27.40 12.96 9.01
N ASP A 37 28.62 12.99 9.54
CA ASP A 37 29.83 13.22 8.73
C ASP A 37 29.91 12.17 7.62
N PRO A 38 29.98 12.55 6.32
CA PRO A 38 30.09 11.59 5.22
C PRO A 38 31.36 10.72 5.30
N LYS A 39 32.33 11.08 6.14
CA LYS A 39 33.55 10.31 6.42
C LYS A 39 33.39 9.28 7.54
N LEU A 40 32.25 9.26 8.25
CA LEU A 40 31.97 8.23 9.25
C LEU A 40 31.83 6.88 8.54
N LYS A 41 32.90 6.09 8.58
CA LYS A 41 32.85 4.69 8.15
C LYS A 41 32.13 3.92 9.24
N ILE A 42 30.84 3.65 9.05
CA ILE A 42 30.13 2.65 9.83
C ILE A 42 30.87 1.33 9.59
N ASN A 43 31.58 0.85 10.60
CA ASN A 43 32.29 -0.41 10.52
C ASN A 43 31.26 -1.52 10.69
N MET A 44 30.50 -1.76 9.62
CA MET A 44 29.49 -2.81 9.58
C MET A 44 30.22 -4.15 9.49
N ASP A 45 30.40 -4.82 10.63
CA ASP A 45 30.85 -6.20 10.63
C ASP A 45 29.76 -7.07 9.94
N PRO A 46 30.05 -7.66 8.77
CA PRO A 46 29.07 -8.46 8.03
C PRO A 46 28.65 -9.71 8.81
N GLN A 47 29.37 -10.09 9.87
CA GLN A 47 29.12 -11.29 10.66
C GLN A 47 28.48 -11.02 12.03
N ALA A 48 28.46 -9.77 12.52
CA ALA A 48 27.95 -9.42 13.86
C ALA A 48 26.50 -9.87 14.11
N HIS A 49 25.67 -9.96 13.06
CA HIS A 49 24.28 -10.39 13.14
C HIS A 49 24.00 -11.69 12.38
N ARG A 50 24.99 -12.60 12.32
CA ARG A 50 24.86 -13.88 11.62
C ARG A 50 23.63 -14.67 12.06
N ASP A 51 23.38 -14.70 13.37
CA ASP A 51 22.31 -15.51 13.95
C ASP A 51 20.92 -14.89 13.71
N LEU A 52 20.86 -13.58 13.45
CA LEU A 52 19.61 -12.87 13.12
C LEU A 52 19.28 -12.91 11.62
N ARG A 53 20.18 -13.37 10.75
CA ARG A 53 19.92 -13.42 9.29
C ARG A 53 18.71 -14.29 8.92
N PRO A 54 18.52 -15.49 9.50
CA PRO A 54 17.36 -16.31 9.19
C PRO A 54 16.04 -15.60 9.55
N GLU A 55 15.97 -14.98 10.72
CA GLU A 55 14.80 -14.21 11.16
C GLU A 55 14.55 -13.00 10.25
N MET A 56 15.60 -12.27 9.90
CA MET A 56 15.49 -11.14 9.00
C MET A 56 15.06 -11.55 7.58
N MET A 57 15.48 -12.72 7.09
CA MET A 57 14.98 -13.29 5.84
C MET A 57 13.50 -13.66 5.92
N PHE A 58 13.08 -14.26 7.03
CA PHE A 58 11.69 -14.62 7.29
C PHE A 58 10.79 -13.38 7.29
N ILE A 59 11.14 -12.35 8.06
CA ILE A 59 10.40 -11.08 8.12
C ILE A 59 10.29 -10.42 6.74
N ARG A 60 11.35 -10.45 5.93
CA ARG A 60 11.31 -9.91 4.56
C ARG A 60 10.32 -10.66 3.67
N GLU A 61 10.26 -11.99 3.79
CA GLU A 61 9.35 -12.82 3.00
C GLU A 61 7.89 -12.62 3.44
N GLU A 62 7.63 -12.55 4.74
CA GLU A 62 6.30 -12.20 5.26
C GLU A 62 5.85 -10.82 4.76
N LEU A 63 6.73 -9.81 4.82
CA LEU A 63 6.44 -8.46 4.34
C LEU A 63 6.20 -8.43 2.81
N ARG A 64 6.92 -9.25 2.04
CA ARG A 64 6.69 -9.42 0.60
C ARG A 64 5.30 -10.00 0.34
N GLN A 65 4.91 -11.03 1.07
CA GLN A 65 3.60 -11.67 0.95
C GLN A 65 2.46 -10.72 1.34
N ALA A 66 2.60 -10.00 2.46
CA ALA A 66 1.64 -8.99 2.88
C ALA A 66 1.44 -7.91 1.81
N LYS A 67 2.54 -7.37 1.25
CA LYS A 67 2.47 -6.40 0.14
C LYS A 67 1.74 -6.96 -1.08
N TRP A 68 1.96 -8.22 -1.43
CA TRP A 68 1.27 -8.88 -2.55
C TRP A 68 -0.23 -9.04 -2.29
N GLN A 69 -0.61 -9.43 -1.08
CA GLN A 69 -2.01 -9.54 -0.67
C GLN A 69 -2.71 -8.19 -0.69
N THR A 70 -2.10 -7.15 -0.09
CA THR A 70 -2.63 -5.78 -0.12
C THR A 70 -2.78 -5.27 -1.56
N LEU A 71 -1.80 -5.52 -2.43
CA LEU A 71 -1.87 -5.14 -3.84
C LEU A 71 -3.02 -5.87 -4.56
N ALA A 72 -3.23 -7.16 -4.27
CA ALA A 72 -4.33 -7.94 -4.84
C ALA A 72 -5.69 -7.38 -4.41
N VAL A 73 -5.86 -7.05 -3.13
CA VAL A 73 -7.09 -6.44 -2.59
C VAL A 73 -7.35 -5.08 -3.25
N ARG A 74 -6.33 -4.22 -3.34
CA ARG A 74 -6.45 -2.89 -3.99
C ARG A 74 -6.83 -3.03 -5.47
N ARG A 75 -6.22 -3.96 -6.21
CA ARG A 75 -6.58 -4.23 -7.62
C ARG A 75 -8.02 -4.71 -7.76
N ALA A 76 -8.48 -5.58 -6.86
CA ALA A 76 -9.85 -6.07 -6.87
C ALA A 76 -10.87 -4.94 -6.56
N ALA A 77 -10.57 -4.09 -5.58
CA ALA A 77 -11.39 -2.92 -5.26
C ALA A 77 -11.46 -1.93 -6.43
N LEU A 78 -10.31 -1.60 -7.04
CA LEU A 78 -10.25 -0.72 -8.20
C LEU A 78 -11.04 -1.29 -9.38
N LYS A 79 -10.91 -2.59 -9.66
CA LYS A 79 -11.69 -3.24 -10.73
C LYS A 79 -13.20 -3.12 -10.50
N LYS A 80 -13.67 -3.25 -9.25
CA LYS A 80 -15.09 -3.09 -8.92
C LYS A 80 -15.59 -1.68 -9.16
N LEU A 81 -14.78 -0.67 -8.80
CA LEU A 81 -15.10 0.74 -9.06
C LEU A 81 -15.17 1.01 -10.56
N LEU A 82 -14.12 0.64 -11.31
CA LEU A 82 -14.08 0.84 -12.77
C LEU A 82 -15.24 0.15 -13.51
N ILE A 83 -15.65 -1.05 -13.07
CA ILE A 83 -16.81 -1.73 -13.67
C ILE A 83 -18.11 -0.97 -13.37
N ARG A 84 -18.27 -0.43 -12.17
CA ARG A 84 -19.45 0.35 -11.81
C ARG A 84 -19.53 1.60 -12.67
N ASP A 85 -18.43 2.36 -12.72
CA ASP A 85 -18.33 3.59 -13.50
C ASP A 85 -18.61 3.31 -14.99
N PHE A 86 -18.02 2.23 -15.54
CA PHE A 86 -18.27 1.81 -16.91
C PHE A 86 -19.74 1.46 -17.18
N LEU A 87 -20.42 0.77 -16.26
CA LEU A 87 -21.83 0.41 -16.43
C LEU A 87 -22.75 1.64 -16.36
N GLU A 88 -22.41 2.61 -15.52
CA GLU A 88 -23.13 3.88 -15.43
C GLU A 88 -22.96 4.70 -16.72
N GLU A 89 -21.71 4.85 -17.18
CA GLU A 89 -21.40 5.55 -18.43
C GLU A 89 -22.02 4.86 -19.65
N ASP A 90 -22.01 3.52 -19.73
CA ASP A 90 -22.67 2.77 -20.80
C ASP A 90 -24.20 2.99 -20.82
N CYS A 91 -24.84 3.12 -19.65
CA CYS A 91 -26.25 3.50 -19.57
C CYS A 91 -26.49 4.91 -20.11
N GLU A 92 -25.64 5.86 -19.73
CA GLU A 92 -25.72 7.26 -20.20
C GLU A 92 -25.50 7.37 -21.71
N LEU A 93 -24.50 6.68 -22.25
CA LEU A 93 -24.22 6.64 -23.68
C LEU A 93 -25.39 6.06 -24.46
N LYS A 94 -25.98 4.96 -23.98
CA LYS A 94 -27.17 4.36 -24.60
C LYS A 94 -28.38 5.29 -24.57
N ASN A 95 -28.55 6.09 -23.52
CA ASN A 95 -29.61 7.11 -23.46
C ASN A 95 -29.43 8.19 -24.53
N LEU A 96 -28.18 8.45 -24.95
CA LEU A 96 -27.84 9.36 -26.05
C LEU A 96 -27.82 8.67 -27.42
N GLY A 97 -28.09 7.37 -27.49
CA GLY A 97 -27.98 6.58 -28.73
C GLY A 97 -26.54 6.30 -29.18
N LEU A 98 -25.57 6.42 -28.26
CA LEU A 98 -24.15 6.16 -28.48
C LEU A 98 -23.73 4.83 -27.87
N SER A 99 -22.60 4.30 -28.31
CA SER A 99 -21.94 3.13 -27.72
C SER A 99 -20.43 3.20 -27.92
N TYR A 100 -19.68 2.50 -27.06
CA TYR A 100 -18.24 2.35 -27.26
C TYR A 100 -17.92 1.65 -28.58
N ALA A 101 -16.84 2.09 -29.23
CA ALA A 101 -16.25 1.37 -30.34
C ALA A 101 -15.67 0.03 -29.85
N PRO A 102 -15.77 -1.05 -30.64
CA PRO A 102 -15.08 -2.30 -30.31
C PRO A 102 -13.56 -2.06 -30.24
N PRO A 103 -12.83 -2.78 -29.39
CA PRO A 103 -11.38 -2.66 -29.31
C PRO A 103 -10.75 -3.03 -30.65
N ASP A 104 -9.74 -2.26 -31.07
CA ASP A 104 -8.97 -2.55 -32.29
C ASP A 104 -8.26 -3.92 -32.18
N PRO A 105 -8.16 -4.67 -33.30
CA PRO A 105 -7.51 -5.98 -33.34
C PRO A 105 -6.00 -5.95 -33.11
#